data_AF-W4FCC6-F1
#
_entry.id   AF-W4FCC6-F1
#
_cell.length_a   1.000
_cell.length_b   1.000
_cell.length_c   1.000
_cell.angle_alpha   90.00
_cell.angle_beta   90.00
_cell.angle_gamma   90.00
#
_symmetry.space_group_name_H-M   'P 1'
#
loop_
_entity.id
_entity.type
_entity.pdbx_description
1 polymer ?
#
loop_
_entity_poly.entity_id
_entity_poly.type
_entity_poly.pdbx_seq_one_letter_code
_entity_poly.pdbx_strand_id
1 'polypeptide(L)'
;MYKERGNVETGLVDYQVSELLGIPRRTIRTWIDQKWDILAYDGNKKRKKIVPGGRPETFPDPDGLVLFMNEMREQERALTTTHIVNWIKRHQADWLRSYVAQKKPGAGYQSLLRLLQRFCHRHGFSHQRPGKNKQSQAALVEVRDKFAEDFHREYRGFGS
;
A
#
# COMPACT_ATOMS: atom_id res chain seq x y z
N MET A 1 28.81 -49.17 -19.65
CA MET A 1 29.60 -48.21 -18.86
C MET A 1 28.74 -46.99 -18.59
N TYR A 2 28.52 -46.70 -17.30
CA TYR A 2 27.75 -45.55 -16.82
C TYR A 2 28.49 -44.24 -17.11
N LYS A 3 27.76 -43.19 -17.50
CA LYS A 3 28.09 -41.84 -17.06
C LYS A 3 26.84 -40.98 -16.90
N GLU A 4 26.41 -40.97 -15.65
CA GLU A 4 25.96 -39.83 -14.84
C GLU A 4 24.94 -38.86 -15.41
N ARG A 5 23.79 -38.86 -14.72
CA ARG A 5 22.78 -37.80 -14.66
C ARG A 5 23.46 -36.48 -14.28
N GLY A 6 23.70 -35.63 -15.28
CA GLY A 6 24.03 -34.22 -15.05
C GLY A 6 22.78 -33.43 -14.71
N ASN A 7 22.80 -32.76 -13.57
CA ASN A 7 21.82 -31.77 -13.12
C ASN A 7 21.49 -30.76 -14.24
N VAL A 8 20.29 -30.83 -14.82
CA VAL A 8 19.79 -29.85 -15.79
C VAL A 8 19.05 -28.74 -15.03
N GLU A 9 19.79 -27.94 -14.26
CA GLU A 9 19.35 -26.59 -13.86
C GLU A 9 19.76 -25.56 -14.93
N THR A 10 19.65 -25.94 -16.20
CA THR A 10 19.79 -25.02 -17.33
C THR A 10 18.51 -25.06 -18.14
N GLY A 11 17.44 -24.55 -17.50
CA GLY A 11 16.19 -24.25 -18.19
C GLY A 11 16.44 -23.28 -19.33
N LEU A 12 15.83 -23.55 -20.49
CA LEU A 12 15.81 -22.80 -21.75
C LEU A 12 16.53 -21.44 -21.73
N VAL A 13 17.54 -21.31 -22.59
CA VAL A 13 18.27 -20.05 -22.79
C VAL A 13 17.28 -18.96 -23.22
N ASP A 14 17.48 -17.72 -22.74
CA ASP A 14 16.54 -16.58 -22.95
C ASP A 14 16.07 -16.39 -24.40
N TYR A 15 16.89 -16.74 -25.39
CA TYR A 15 16.58 -16.72 -26.81
C TYR A 15 15.53 -17.78 -27.20
N GLN A 16 15.65 -19.01 -26.70
CA GLN A 16 14.69 -20.09 -26.97
C GLN A 16 13.32 -19.74 -26.39
N VAL A 17 13.30 -19.16 -25.18
CA VAL A 17 12.06 -18.67 -24.55
C VAL A 17 11.46 -17.51 -25.35
N SER A 18 12.31 -16.61 -25.86
CA SER A 18 11.90 -15.47 -26.68
C SER A 18 11.21 -15.90 -27.97
N GLU A 19 11.78 -16.88 -28.67
CA GLU A 19 11.26 -17.41 -29.93
C GLU A 19 9.94 -18.17 -29.71
N LEU A 20 9.87 -19.01 -28.68
CA LEU A 20 8.67 -19.79 -28.37
C LEU A 20 7.49 -18.92 -27.94
N LEU A 21 7.71 -17.85 -27.19
CA LEU A 21 6.65 -17.01 -26.62
C LEU A 21 6.40 -15.71 -27.40
N GLY A 22 7.25 -15.38 -28.38
CA GLY A 22 7.21 -14.09 -29.07
C GLY A 22 7.50 -12.89 -28.15
N ILE A 23 8.10 -13.12 -26.98
CA ILE A 23 8.42 -12.08 -25.99
C ILE A 23 9.85 -11.61 -26.24
N PRO A 24 10.12 -10.29 -26.31
CA PRO A 24 11.49 -9.79 -26.47
C PRO A 24 12.43 -10.28 -25.36
N ARG A 25 13.63 -10.73 -25.74
CA ARG A 25 14.68 -11.20 -24.80
C ARG A 25 14.93 -10.24 -23.64
N ARG A 26 14.89 -8.93 -23.91
CA ARG A 26 15.07 -7.89 -22.88
C ARG A 26 14.03 -8.00 -21.76
N THR A 27 12.77 -8.26 -22.12
CA THR A 27 11.68 -8.42 -21.16
C THR A 27 11.88 -9.67 -20.30
N ILE A 28 12.28 -10.78 -20.92
CA ILE A 28 12.58 -12.04 -20.22
C ILE A 28 13.71 -11.83 -19.19
N ARG A 29 14.80 -11.15 -19.58
CA ARG A 29 15.89 -10.80 -18.66
C ARG A 29 15.40 -9.94 -17.49
N THR A 30 14.64 -8.88 -17.77
CA THR A 30 14.08 -8.03 -16.71
C THR A 30 13.20 -8.82 -15.73
N TRP A 31 12.41 -9.79 -16.21
CA TRP A 31 11.62 -10.65 -15.33
C TRP A 31 12.48 -11.59 -14.49
N ILE A 32 13.57 -12.12 -15.05
CA ILE A 32 14.54 -12.93 -14.30
C ILE A 32 15.22 -12.10 -13.21
N ASP A 33 15.65 -10.88 -13.55
CA ASP A 33 16.29 -9.95 -12.61
C ASP A 33 15.35 -9.58 -11.45
N GLN A 34 14.06 -9.39 -11.75
CA GLN A 34 13.02 -8.99 -10.78
C GLN A 34 12.22 -10.19 -10.23
N LYS A 35 12.67 -11.43 -10.47
CA LYS A 35 11.84 -12.63 -10.23
C LYS A 35 11.32 -12.71 -8.79
N TRP A 36 12.17 -12.38 -7.82
CA TRP A 36 11.81 -12.47 -6.41
C TRP A 36 10.79 -11.39 -6.04
N ASP A 37 10.96 -10.17 -6.54
CA ASP A 37 10.01 -9.07 -6.30
C ASP A 37 8.64 -9.37 -6.93
N ILE A 38 8.63 -9.97 -8.13
CA ILE A 38 7.39 -10.35 -8.82
C ILE A 38 6.67 -11.46 -8.04
N LEU A 39 7.40 -12.49 -7.60
CA LEU A 39 6.82 -13.62 -6.87
C LEU A 39 6.39 -13.25 -5.44
N ALA A 40 7.09 -12.32 -4.79
CA ALA A 40 6.76 -11.84 -3.46
C ALA A 40 5.67 -10.75 -3.44
N TYR A 41 5.20 -10.29 -4.61
CA TYR A 41 4.19 -9.21 -4.67
C TYR A 41 2.83 -9.66 -4.15
N ASP A 42 2.44 -9.12 -2.99
CA ASP A 42 1.16 -9.35 -2.31
C ASP A 42 0.11 -8.26 -2.59
N GLY A 43 0.47 -7.25 -3.39
CA GLY A 43 -0.39 -6.12 -3.71
C GLY A 43 -1.49 -6.40 -4.74
N ASN A 44 -2.17 -5.35 -5.18
CA ASN A 44 -3.24 -5.45 -6.17
C ASN A 44 -2.71 -5.95 -7.54
N LYS A 45 -3.04 -7.20 -7.89
CA LYS A 45 -2.63 -7.87 -9.14
C LYS A 45 -3.11 -7.20 -10.43
N LYS A 46 -4.06 -6.26 -10.37
CA LYS A 46 -4.44 -5.42 -11.54
C LYS A 46 -3.43 -4.30 -11.83
N ARG A 47 -2.49 -4.03 -10.92
CA ARG A 47 -1.43 -3.02 -11.13
C ARG A 47 -0.35 -3.58 -12.05
N LYS A 48 0.03 -2.78 -13.04
CA LYS A 48 1.06 -3.14 -14.04
C LYS A 48 2.51 -2.98 -13.54
N LYS A 49 2.72 -2.55 -12.29
CA LYS A 49 4.05 -2.28 -11.72
C LYS A 49 4.08 -2.71 -10.26
N ILE A 50 5.19 -3.33 -9.84
CA ILE A 50 5.47 -3.75 -8.45
C ILE A 50 5.54 -2.51 -7.56
N VAL A 51 6.40 -1.56 -7.91
CA VAL A 51 6.47 -0.24 -7.29
C VAL A 51 5.59 0.73 -8.08
N PRO A 52 4.65 1.45 -7.44
CA PRO A 52 3.91 2.52 -8.09
C PRO A 52 4.89 3.54 -8.68
N GLY A 53 4.91 3.68 -10.00
CA GLY A 53 5.70 4.71 -10.65
C GLY A 53 5.20 6.10 -10.24
N GLY A 54 6.12 7.06 -10.06
CA GLY A 54 5.77 8.43 -9.72
C GLY A 54 6.90 9.15 -8.98
N ARG A 55 6.66 10.43 -8.65
CA ARG A 55 7.63 11.22 -7.88
C ARG A 55 7.76 10.60 -6.47
N PRO A 56 9.00 10.34 -5.98
CA PRO A 56 9.19 9.82 -4.64
C PRO A 56 8.58 10.75 -3.59
N GLU A 57 7.92 10.14 -2.60
CA GLU A 57 7.48 10.80 -1.38
C GLU A 57 8.62 10.69 -0.37
N THR A 58 9.65 11.51 -0.54
CA THR A 58 10.72 11.56 0.46
C THR A 58 10.20 12.35 1.66
N PHE A 59 9.73 11.60 2.65
CA PHE A 59 9.27 12.08 3.94
C PHE A 59 10.11 11.38 5.02
N PRO A 60 10.52 12.07 6.10
CA PRO A 60 11.47 11.53 7.08
C PRO A 60 10.89 10.40 7.93
N ASP A 61 9.58 10.40 8.18
CA ASP A 61 8.89 9.41 9.02
C ASP A 61 7.52 8.99 8.43
N PRO A 62 7.51 8.26 7.31
CA PRO A 62 6.27 7.90 6.65
C PRO A 62 5.41 7.00 7.54
N ASP A 63 6.03 6.10 8.29
CA ASP A 63 5.34 5.15 9.15
C ASP A 63 4.66 5.85 10.33
N GLY A 64 5.33 6.78 11.00
CA GLY A 64 4.73 7.58 12.08
C GLY A 64 3.55 8.41 11.60
N LEU A 65 3.60 8.95 10.38
CA LEU A 65 2.46 9.68 9.82
C LEU A 65 1.27 8.73 9.51
N VAL A 66 1.53 7.53 9.00
CA VAL A 66 0.49 6.51 8.76
C VAL A 66 -0.16 6.07 10.07
N LEU A 67 0.64 5.81 11.11
CA LEU A 67 0.14 5.46 12.45
C LEU A 67 -0.81 6.54 12.97
N PHE A 68 -0.39 7.82 12.95
CA PHE A 68 -1.25 8.94 13.35
C PHE A 68 -2.56 8.99 12.56
N MET A 69 -2.50 8.79 11.24
CA MET A 69 -3.70 8.81 10.40
C MET A 69 -4.65 7.64 10.69
N ASN A 70 -4.12 6.47 11.05
CA ASN A 70 -4.92 5.31 11.47
C ASN A 70 -5.56 5.55 12.83
N GLU A 71 -4.82 6.04 13.83
CA GLU A 71 -5.36 6.40 15.14
C GLU A 71 -6.52 7.40 15.04
N MET A 72 -6.39 8.42 14.18
CA MET A 72 -7.48 9.37 13.94
C MET A 72 -8.72 8.69 13.36
N ARG A 73 -8.56 7.70 12.49
CA ARG A 73 -9.67 6.94 11.91
C ARG A 73 -10.30 5.97 12.90
N GLU A 74 -9.48 5.32 13.74
CA GLU A 74 -9.94 4.42 14.80
C GLU A 74 -10.78 5.17 15.85
N GLN A 75 -10.42 6.41 16.14
CA GLN A 75 -11.21 7.32 16.98
C GLN A 75 -12.44 7.92 16.26
N GLU A 76 -12.74 7.48 15.03
CA GLU A 76 -13.81 7.98 14.17
C GLU A 76 -13.75 9.49 13.90
N ARG A 77 -12.56 10.09 13.99
CA ARG A 77 -12.37 11.52 13.79
C ARG A 77 -12.17 11.84 12.31
N ALA A 78 -12.69 13.00 11.91
CA ALA A 78 -12.44 13.52 10.57
C ALA A 78 -10.95 13.85 10.40
N LEU A 79 -10.27 13.06 9.56
CA LEU A 79 -8.90 13.34 9.13
C LEU A 79 -8.90 14.40 8.02
N THR A 80 -8.24 15.53 8.27
CA THR A 80 -8.12 16.62 7.30
C THR A 80 -6.66 16.95 7.02
N THR A 81 -6.39 17.64 5.91
CA THR A 81 -5.04 18.11 5.57
C THR A 81 -4.42 18.95 6.69
N THR A 82 -5.22 19.73 7.42
CA THR A 82 -4.76 20.51 8.58
C THR A 82 -4.21 19.63 9.69
N HIS A 83 -4.86 18.49 9.99
CA HIS A 83 -4.37 17.55 10.99
C HIS A 83 -3.00 16.98 10.59
N ILE A 84 -2.85 16.57 9.33
CA ILE A 84 -1.60 16.05 8.77
C ILE A 84 -0.50 17.11 8.85
N VAL A 85 -0.78 18.35 8.42
CA VAL A 85 0.19 19.46 8.48
C VAL A 85 0.59 19.77 9.92
N ASN A 86 -0.35 19.74 10.87
CA ASN A 86 -0.06 19.98 12.28
C ASN A 86 0.82 18.87 12.88
N TRP A 87 0.58 17.61 12.52
CA TRP A 87 1.46 16.51 12.92
C TRP A 87 2.89 16.74 12.40
N ILE A 88 3.04 17.07 11.11
CA ILE A 88 4.35 17.38 10.51
C ILE A 88 5.03 18.55 11.22
N LYS A 89 4.29 19.62 11.54
CA LYS A 89 4.83 20.77 12.27
C LYS A 89 5.35 20.41 13.66
N ARG A 90 4.74 19.43 14.33
CA ARG A 90 5.13 19.01 15.68
C ARG A 90 6.31 18.04 15.67
N HIS A 91 6.29 17.08 14.76
CA HIS A 91 7.23 15.95 14.78
C HIS A 91 8.39 16.11 13.79
N GLN A 92 8.21 16.91 12.74
CA GLN A 92 9.13 17.01 11.60
C GLN A 92 9.36 18.48 11.17
N ALA A 93 9.47 19.38 12.16
CA ALA A 93 9.54 20.83 11.95
C ALA A 93 10.75 21.26 11.11
N ASP A 94 11.94 20.70 11.41
CA ASP A 94 13.18 21.00 10.67
C ASP A 94 13.07 20.56 9.22
N TRP A 95 12.60 19.33 9.00
CA TRP A 95 12.35 18.83 7.66
C TRP A 95 11.36 19.71 6.90
N LEU A 96 10.27 20.14 7.53
CA LEU A 96 9.28 21.01 6.90
C LEU A 96 9.90 22.36 6.49
N ARG A 97 10.73 22.96 7.35
CA ARG A 97 11.45 24.20 7.05
C ARG A 97 12.38 24.03 5.85
N SER A 98 13.24 23.01 5.86
CA SER A 98 14.16 22.70 4.77
C SER A 98 13.42 22.37 3.47
N TYR A 99 12.35 21.59 3.55
CA TYR A 99 11.54 21.21 2.38
C TYR A 99 10.94 22.43 1.71
N VAL A 100 10.35 23.36 2.47
CA VAL A 100 9.75 24.59 1.94
C VAL A 100 10.82 25.52 1.36
N ALA A 101 11.97 25.66 2.03
CA ALA A 101 13.07 26.52 1.59
C ALA A 101 13.66 26.12 0.22
N GLN A 102 13.64 24.83 -0.11
CA GLN A 102 14.10 24.31 -1.41
C GLN A 102 13.13 24.57 -2.57
N LYS A 103 11.93 25.09 -2.31
CA LYS A 103 10.92 25.32 -3.35
C LYS A 103 11.02 26.74 -3.88
N LYS A 104 10.44 26.95 -5.07
CA LYS A 104 10.27 28.29 -5.62
C LYS A 104 9.55 29.17 -4.59
N PRO A 105 9.96 30.44 -4.40
CA PRO A 105 9.27 31.38 -3.53
C PRO A 105 7.76 31.40 -3.82
N GLY A 106 6.94 31.34 -2.76
CA GLY A 106 5.47 31.27 -2.87
C GLY A 106 4.89 29.88 -3.23
N ALA A 107 5.70 28.93 -3.71
CA ALA A 107 5.21 27.61 -4.12
C ALA A 107 5.34 26.52 -3.03
N GLY A 108 6.02 26.82 -1.91
CA GLY A 108 6.33 25.85 -0.85
C GLY A 108 5.11 25.12 -0.31
N TYR A 109 4.10 25.86 0.16
CA TYR A 109 2.89 25.28 0.74
C TYR A 109 2.09 24.45 -0.27
N GLN A 110 1.91 24.94 -1.50
CA GLN A 110 1.23 24.18 -2.56
C GLN A 110 1.96 22.88 -2.91
N SER A 111 3.30 22.91 -2.89
CA SER A 111 4.10 21.71 -3.12
C SER A 111 3.96 20.69 -1.97
N LEU A 112 3.79 21.17 -0.73
CA LEU A 112 3.51 20.33 0.44
C LEU A 112 2.13 19.68 0.30
N LEU A 113 1.08 20.45 -0.01
CA LEU A 113 -0.26 19.91 -0.20
C LEU A 113 -0.29 18.78 -1.25
N ARG A 114 0.40 18.97 -2.38
CA ARG A 114 0.51 17.91 -3.41
C ARG A 114 1.30 16.69 -2.95
N LEU A 115 2.31 16.87 -2.10
CA LEU A 115 3.04 15.76 -1.48
C LEU A 115 2.09 14.94 -0.59
N LEU A 116 1.33 15.61 0.29
CA LEU A 116 0.39 14.96 1.20
C LEU A 116 -0.76 14.27 0.45
N GLN A 117 -1.28 14.88 -0.61
CA GLN A 117 -2.32 14.26 -1.44
C GLN A 117 -1.84 12.95 -2.06
N ARG A 118 -0.60 12.91 -2.59
CA ARG A 118 -0.03 11.69 -3.13
C ARG A 118 0.22 10.66 -2.02
N PHE A 119 0.70 11.09 -0.87
CA PHE A 119 0.93 10.23 0.30
C PHE A 119 -0.37 9.54 0.73
N CYS A 120 -1.42 10.32 0.98
CA CYS A 120 -2.74 9.80 1.30
C CYS A 120 -3.23 8.80 0.25
N HIS A 121 -3.10 9.13 -1.04
CA HIS A 121 -3.51 8.22 -2.12
C HIS A 121 -2.71 6.90 -2.13
N ARG A 122 -1.39 6.97 -1.94
CA ARG A 122 -0.51 5.78 -1.92
C ARG A 122 -0.85 4.84 -0.76
N HIS A 123 -1.17 5.40 0.39
CA HIS A 123 -1.52 4.66 1.61
C HIS A 123 -3.02 4.35 1.75
N GLY A 124 -3.83 4.55 0.70
CA GLY A 124 -5.26 4.17 0.71
C GLY A 124 -6.17 5.12 1.49
N PHE A 125 -5.68 6.30 1.88
CA PHE A 125 -6.50 7.34 2.49
C PHE A 125 -7.28 8.10 1.42
N SER A 126 -8.53 7.69 1.19
CA SER A 126 -9.49 8.45 0.39
C SER A 126 -10.37 9.35 1.26
N HIS A 127 -10.89 10.42 0.67
CA HIS A 127 -11.97 11.20 1.26
C HIS A 127 -13.20 10.31 1.40
N GLN A 128 -13.67 10.11 2.64
CA GLN A 128 -14.94 9.44 2.89
C GLN A 128 -16.10 10.42 2.75
N ARG A 129 -17.10 10.08 1.93
CA ARG A 129 -18.36 10.84 1.91
C ARG A 129 -19.19 10.47 3.15
N PRO A 130 -19.77 11.46 3.86
CA PRO A 130 -20.81 11.19 4.83
C PRO A 130 -21.96 10.45 4.14
N GLY A 131 -22.40 9.34 4.71
CA GLY A 131 -23.52 8.56 4.20
C GLY A 131 -24.54 8.37 5.31
N LYS A 132 -25.83 8.50 5.00
CA LYS A 132 -26.93 8.40 5.99
C LYS A 132 -26.98 7.04 6.71
N ASN A 133 -26.37 6.01 6.13
CA ASN A 133 -26.40 4.63 6.65
C ASN A 133 -25.12 4.22 7.38
N LYS A 134 -24.20 5.16 7.65
CA LYS A 134 -22.97 4.85 8.38
C LYS A 134 -23.26 4.74 9.88
N GLN A 135 -23.03 3.56 10.44
CA GLN A 135 -23.05 3.27 11.87
C GLN A 135 -21.64 3.45 12.45
N SER A 136 -21.53 3.71 13.76
CA SER A 136 -20.23 3.69 14.44
C SER A 136 -19.68 2.27 14.52
N GLN A 137 -18.36 2.15 14.64
CA GLN A 137 -17.64 0.91 14.86
C GLN A 137 -18.16 0.20 16.11
N ALA A 138 -18.48 0.95 17.17
CA ALA A 138 -19.09 0.39 18.38
C ALA A 138 -20.45 -0.27 18.09
N ALA A 139 -21.33 0.41 17.36
CA ALA A 139 -22.63 -0.14 16.98
C ALA A 139 -22.50 -1.36 16.05
N LEU A 140 -21.53 -1.34 15.12
CA LEU A 140 -21.25 -2.48 14.25
C LEU A 140 -20.70 -3.70 15.02
N VAL A 141 -19.85 -3.47 16.02
CA VAL A 141 -19.33 -4.51 16.91
C VAL A 141 -20.45 -5.13 17.72
N GLU A 142 -21.34 -4.33 18.29
CA GLU A 142 -22.51 -4.81 19.03
C GLU A 142 -23.41 -5.70 18.16
N VAL A 143 -23.72 -5.27 16.92
CA VAL A 143 -24.51 -6.06 15.97
C VAL A 143 -23.79 -7.37 15.61
N ARG A 144 -22.48 -7.33 15.39
CA ARG A 144 -21.66 -8.53 15.11
C ARG A 144 -21.71 -9.52 16.27
N ASP A 145 -21.53 -9.05 17.49
CA ASP A 145 -21.44 -9.92 18.68
C ASP A 145 -22.79 -10.57 18.96
N LYS A 146 -23.88 -9.80 18.86
CA LYS A 146 -25.25 -10.34 18.95
C LYS A 146 -25.54 -11.40 17.89
N PHE A 147 -25.15 -11.14 16.64
CA PHE A 147 -25.31 -12.13 15.58
C PHE A 147 -24.52 -13.42 15.86
N ALA A 148 -23.27 -13.29 16.34
CA ALA A 148 -22.45 -14.44 16.68
C ALA A 148 -23.06 -15.28 17.80
N GLU A 149 -23.60 -14.64 18.84
CA GLU A 149 -24.32 -15.32 19.93
C GLU A 149 -25.55 -16.08 19.41
N ASP A 150 -26.37 -15.42 18.59
CA ASP A 150 -27.58 -16.02 18.00
C ASP A 150 -27.23 -17.20 17.09
N PHE A 151 -26.21 -17.04 16.23
CA PHE A 151 -25.73 -18.10 15.34
C PHE A 151 -25.22 -19.31 16.13
N HIS A 152 -24.38 -19.09 17.14
CA HIS A 152 -23.87 -20.19 17.96
C HIS A 152 -24.96 -20.84 18.80
N ARG A 153 -25.99 -20.10 19.24
CA ARG A 153 -27.14 -20.68 19.94
C ARG A 153 -27.94 -21.59 19.03
N GLU A 154 -28.25 -21.15 17.82
CA GLU A 154 -29.09 -21.88 16.86
C GLU A 154 -28.38 -23.15 16.34
N TYR A 155 -27.08 -23.05 16.03
CA TYR A 155 -26.35 -24.13 15.37
C TYR A 155 -25.52 -25.01 16.33
N ARG A 156 -25.68 -24.84 17.65
CA ARG A 156 -24.94 -25.58 18.69
C ARG A 156 -25.04 -27.11 18.58
N GLY A 157 -26.11 -27.63 17.98
CA GLY A 157 -26.39 -29.07 17.84
C GLY A 157 -25.99 -29.71 16.50
N PHE A 158 -25.50 -28.95 15.52
CA PHE A 158 -25.20 -29.46 14.18
C PHE A 158 -23.71 -29.84 13.98
N GLY A 159 -22.94 -29.85 15.06
CA GLY A 159 -21.50 -30.16 15.06
C GLY A 159 -21.12 -31.58 15.49
N SER A 160 -22.08 -32.51 15.58
CA SER A 160 -21.86 -33.93 15.94
C SER A 160 -21.85 -34.85 14.73
#